data_AF-A0A962IGG0-F1
#
_entry.id   AF-A0A962IGG0-F1
#
_cell.length_a   1.000
_cell.length_b   1.000
_cell.length_c   1.000
_cell.angle_alpha   90.00
_cell.angle_beta   90.00
_cell.angle_gamma   90.00
#
_symmetry.space_group_name_H-M   'P 1'
#
loop_
_entity.id
_entity.type
_entity.pdbx_description
1 polymer ?
#
loop_
_entity_poly.entity_id
_entity_poly.type
_entity_poly.pdbx_seq_one_letter_code
_entity_poly.pdbx_strand_id
1 'polypeptide(L)'
;FKWNNYISRYHSRHTDLMDLLAMYGGRANAPLDQLATLFGFPGKMGMDGSKVWDAYQEGRIADIRNYCETDVLNTWLVYLRFELLRGHIDIPRYDRECELVRHHLKQSGQEHLLAFEAAWEPGA
;
A
#
# COMPACT_ATOMS: atom_id res chain seq x y z
N PHE A 1 -12.93 16.29 24.24
CA PHE A 1 -12.08 15.55 23.27
C PHE A 1 -11.76 14.10 23.66
N LYS A 2 -12.55 13.41 24.51
CA LYS A 2 -12.26 12.03 24.96
C LYS A 2 -12.25 10.99 23.82
N TRP A 3 -13.15 11.12 22.85
CA TRP A 3 -13.33 10.14 21.75
C TRP A 3 -12.76 10.59 20.41
N ASN A 4 -12.20 11.80 20.37
CA ASN A 4 -11.78 12.47 19.15
C ASN A 4 -10.29 12.82 19.24
N ASN A 5 -9.46 11.77 19.28
CA ASN A 5 -8.01 11.83 19.49
C ASN A 5 -7.30 10.78 18.62
N TYR A 6 -6.00 10.96 18.37
CA TYR A 6 -5.20 10.12 17.48
C TYR A 6 -5.30 8.60 17.75
N ILE A 7 -5.43 8.19 19.01
CA ILE A 7 -5.46 6.77 19.42
C ILE A 7 -6.82 6.13 19.13
N SER A 8 -7.87 6.93 18.98
CA SER A 8 -9.23 6.43 18.74
C SER A 8 -9.34 5.80 17.34
N ARG A 9 -9.38 4.47 17.31
CA ARG A 9 -9.51 3.65 16.08
C ARG A 9 -10.91 3.62 15.45
N TYR A 10 -11.91 4.24 16.09
CA TYR A 10 -13.31 4.25 15.63
C TYR A 10 -13.71 5.52 14.87
N HIS A 11 -12.75 6.33 14.44
CA HIS A 11 -13.00 7.48 13.58
C HIS A 11 -12.06 7.48 12.37
N SER A 12 -12.41 8.20 11.30
CA SER A 12 -11.66 8.25 10.05
C SER A 12 -10.48 9.23 10.03
N ARG A 13 -10.25 9.99 11.12
CA ARG A 13 -9.18 10.99 11.19
C ARG A 13 -7.79 10.34 11.14
N HIS A 14 -7.67 9.12 11.64
CA HIS A 14 -6.57 8.19 11.41
C HIS A 14 -7.20 6.89 10.93
N THR A 15 -6.95 6.50 9.68
CA THR A 15 -7.55 5.32 9.08
C THR A 15 -6.51 4.22 8.98
N ASP A 16 -6.66 3.20 9.80
CA ASP A 16 -5.97 1.93 9.63
C ASP A 16 -6.83 1.05 8.71
N LEU A 17 -6.35 0.80 7.49
CA LEU A 17 -7.08 0.03 6.49
C LEU A 17 -7.25 -1.44 6.89
N MET A 18 -6.26 -2.03 7.55
CA MET A 18 -6.33 -3.42 7.97
C MET A 18 -7.46 -3.59 9.01
N ASP A 19 -7.46 -2.76 10.04
CA ASP A 19 -8.49 -2.78 11.08
C ASP A 19 -9.89 -2.51 10.49
N LEU A 20 -10.01 -1.53 9.58
CA LEU A 20 -11.29 -1.13 9.01
C LEU A 20 -11.84 -2.21 8.08
N LEU A 21 -11.03 -2.75 7.17
CA LEU A 21 -11.44 -3.83 6.25
C LEU A 21 -11.78 -5.11 7.01
N ALA A 22 -11.13 -5.37 8.16
CA ALA A 22 -11.45 -6.48 9.06
C ALA A 22 -12.67 -6.21 9.97
N MET A 23 -13.36 -5.07 9.81
CA MET A 23 -14.45 -4.62 10.69
C MET A 23 -14.08 -4.67 12.17
N TYR A 24 -12.83 -4.31 12.50
CA TYR A 24 -12.24 -4.34 13.83
C TYR A 24 -12.15 -5.72 14.48
N GLY A 25 -12.36 -6.80 13.72
CA GLY A 25 -12.25 -8.17 14.18
C GLY A 25 -10.88 -8.77 13.87
N GLY A 26 -10.05 -9.04 14.88
CA GLY A 26 -8.67 -9.51 14.69
C GLY A 26 -8.49 -10.86 13.97
N ARG A 27 -9.57 -11.60 13.70
CA ARG A 27 -9.55 -12.85 12.90
C ARG A 27 -9.82 -12.63 11.42
N ALA A 28 -10.25 -11.44 11.02
CA ALA A 28 -10.58 -11.09 9.64
C ALA A 28 -9.50 -10.23 8.97
N ASN A 29 -8.34 -10.06 9.61
CA ASN A 29 -7.21 -9.32 9.06
C ASN A 29 -6.66 -10.04 7.82
N ALA A 30 -6.48 -9.31 6.73
CA ALA A 30 -5.83 -9.79 5.53
C ALA A 30 -4.45 -9.13 5.37
N PRO A 31 -3.39 -9.88 5.00
CA PRO A 31 -2.09 -9.30 4.70
C PRO A 31 -2.17 -8.29 3.55
N LEU A 32 -1.41 -7.20 3.63
CA LEU A 32 -1.36 -6.16 2.59
C LEU A 32 -1.05 -6.75 1.22
N ASP A 33 -0.10 -7.68 1.16
CA ASP A 33 0.28 -8.42 -0.05
C ASP A 33 -0.91 -9.07 -0.76
N GLN A 34 -1.74 -9.79 0.01
CA GLN A 34 -2.91 -10.48 -0.53
C GLN A 34 -3.99 -9.50 -1.00
N LEU A 35 -4.23 -8.42 -0.25
CA LEU A 35 -5.19 -7.38 -0.64
C LEU A 35 -4.74 -6.63 -1.89
N ALA A 36 -3.46 -6.26 -1.95
CA ALA A 36 -2.88 -5.57 -3.10
C ALA A 36 -2.96 -6.44 -4.36
N THR A 37 -2.53 -7.70 -4.26
CA THR A 37 -2.61 -8.67 -5.37
C THR A 37 -4.06 -8.92 -5.80
N LEU A 38 -5.00 -9.02 -4.86
CA LEU A 38 -6.43 -9.19 -5.18
C LEU A 38 -6.99 -8.03 -6.01
N PHE A 39 -6.49 -6.81 -5.79
CA PHE A 39 -6.87 -5.63 -6.56
C PHE A 39 -6.08 -5.46 -7.86
N GLY A 40 -5.17 -6.38 -8.20
CA GLY A 40 -4.30 -6.31 -9.38
C GLY A 40 -3.10 -5.38 -9.21
N PHE A 41 -2.80 -4.93 -7.99
CA PHE A 41 -1.57 -4.22 -7.67
C PHE A 41 -0.42 -5.22 -7.46
N PRO A 42 0.85 -4.77 -7.55
CA PRO A 42 2.01 -5.67 -7.51
C PRO A 42 2.13 -6.55 -6.26
N GLY A 43 1.57 -6.10 -5.12
CA GLY A 43 1.75 -6.79 -3.86
C GLY A 43 3.23 -6.82 -3.46
N LYS A 44 3.63 -7.88 -2.79
CA LYS A 44 4.96 -8.01 -2.21
C LYS A 44 6.01 -8.23 -3.30
N MET A 45 6.87 -7.23 -3.47
CA MET A 45 7.98 -7.26 -4.41
C MET A 45 9.30 -7.40 -3.62
N GLY A 46 10.01 -8.51 -3.82
CA GLY A 46 11.35 -8.71 -3.25
C GLY A 46 11.37 -9.26 -1.81
N MET A 47 11.85 -8.45 -0.86
CA MET A 47 12.17 -8.87 0.52
C MET A 47 10.92 -9.15 1.38
N ASP A 48 11.05 -10.06 2.34
CA ASP A 48 10.07 -10.31 3.41
C ASP A 48 10.41 -9.52 4.67
N GLY A 49 9.42 -8.94 5.35
CA GLY A 49 9.61 -8.20 6.61
C GLY A 49 10.38 -8.98 7.69
N SER A 50 10.25 -10.31 7.72
CA SER A 50 11.03 -11.20 8.61
C SER A 50 12.53 -11.20 8.32
N LYS A 51 12.96 -10.73 7.15
CA LYS A 51 14.36 -10.65 6.70
C LYS A 51 15.01 -9.28 6.92
N VAL A 52 14.25 -8.30 7.43
CA VAL A 52 14.77 -6.94 7.65
C VAL A 52 15.93 -6.93 8.64
N TRP A 53 15.86 -7.71 9.72
CA TRP A 53 16.93 -7.77 10.71
C TRP A 53 18.21 -8.38 10.13
N ASP A 54 18.10 -9.54 9.46
CA ASP A 54 19.23 -10.20 8.80
C ASP A 54 19.87 -9.26 7.75
N ALA A 55 19.05 -8.61 6.91
CA ALA A 55 19.51 -7.67 5.90
C ALA A 55 20.23 -6.45 6.52
N TYR A 56 19.75 -5.96 7.67
CA TYR A 56 20.40 -4.87 8.38
C TYR A 56 21.78 -5.29 8.91
N GLN A 57 21.88 -6.48 9.51
CA GLN A 57 23.16 -7.02 9.98
C GLN A 57 24.17 -7.22 8.85
N GLU A 58 23.68 -7.54 7.65
CA GLU A 58 24.48 -7.68 6.42
C GLU A 58 24.78 -6.34 5.72
N GLY A 59 24.31 -5.21 6.25
CA GLY A 59 24.52 -3.88 5.66
C GLY A 59 23.69 -3.59 4.41
N ARG A 60 22.68 -4.42 4.10
CA ARG A 60 21.79 -4.29 2.92
C ARG A 60 20.67 -3.27 3.14
N ILE A 61 21.06 -2.04 3.51
CA ILE A 61 20.12 -0.95 3.82
C ILE A 61 19.32 -0.51 2.58
N ALA A 62 19.90 -0.59 1.39
CA ALA A 62 19.20 -0.28 0.15
C ALA A 62 18.00 -1.22 -0.08
N ASP A 63 18.18 -2.52 0.15
CA ASP A 63 17.09 -3.50 -0.01
C ASP A 63 15.93 -3.23 0.94
N ILE A 64 16.24 -2.88 2.20
CA ILE A 64 15.22 -2.53 3.21
C ILE A 64 14.44 -1.29 2.77
N ARG A 65 15.14 -0.27 2.26
CA ARG A 65 14.49 0.96 1.76
C ARG A 65 13.56 0.64 0.59
N ASN A 66 14.06 -0.11 -0.40
CA ASN A 66 13.29 -0.46 -1.59
C ASN A 66 12.01 -1.22 -1.21
N TYR A 67 12.12 -2.16 -0.26
CA TYR A 67 10.98 -2.87 0.31
C TYR A 67 9.96 -1.92 0.96
N CYS A 68 10.41 -1.03 1.85
CA CYS A 68 9.53 -0.06 2.50
C CYS A 68 8.81 0.86 1.52
N GLU A 69 9.48 1.30 0.45
CA GLU A 69 8.86 2.11 -0.59
C GLU A 69 7.74 1.36 -1.31
N THR A 70 7.94 0.08 -1.65
CA THR A 70 6.90 -0.74 -2.29
C THR A 70 5.70 -1.01 -1.37
N ASP A 71 5.91 -1.18 -0.07
CA ASP A 71 4.82 -1.33 0.91
C ASP A 71 3.98 -0.06 1.03
N VAL A 72 4.61 1.11 1.00
CA VAL A 72 3.90 2.41 1.00
C VAL A 72 3.08 2.57 -0.28
N LEU A 73 3.64 2.20 -1.43
CA LEU A 73 2.92 2.25 -2.71
C LEU A 73 1.69 1.35 -2.70
N ASN A 74 1.83 0.08 -2.30
CA ASN A 74 0.69 -0.82 -2.16
C ASN A 74 -0.36 -0.27 -1.19
N THR A 75 0.07 0.26 -0.04
CA THR A 75 -0.84 0.85 0.95
C THR A 75 -1.64 2.01 0.34
N TRP A 76 -0.99 2.89 -0.43
CA TRP A 76 -1.64 4.00 -1.10
C TRP A 76 -2.64 3.54 -2.17
N LEU A 77 -2.30 2.55 -2.98
CA LEU A 77 -3.19 2.03 -4.02
C LEU A 77 -4.42 1.33 -3.42
N VAL A 78 -4.23 0.54 -2.36
CA VAL A 78 -5.33 -0.06 -1.59
C VAL A 78 -6.20 1.03 -0.97
N TYR A 79 -5.61 2.12 -0.45
CA TYR A 79 -6.34 3.26 0.05
C TYR A 79 -7.22 3.91 -1.02
N LEU A 80 -6.69 4.18 -2.21
CA LEU A 80 -7.46 4.73 -3.33
C LEU A 80 -8.62 3.82 -3.74
N ARG A 81 -8.37 2.51 -3.84
CA ARG A 81 -9.42 1.52 -4.14
C ARG A 81 -10.52 1.53 -3.09
N PHE A 82 -10.14 1.65 -1.82
CA PHE A 82 -11.07 1.76 -0.71
C PHE A 82 -11.91 3.05 -0.78
N GLU A 83 -11.31 4.21 -1.05
CA GLU A 83 -12.05 5.47 -1.23
C GLU A 83 -13.05 5.41 -2.40
N LEU A 84 -12.67 4.74 -3.49
CA LEU A 84 -13.55 4.49 -4.64
C LEU A 84 -14.75 3.62 -4.24
N LEU A 85 -14.51 2.51 -3.55
CA LEU A 85 -15.59 1.60 -3.08
C LEU A 85 -16.58 2.28 -2.13
N ARG A 86 -16.13 3.31 -1.39
CA ARG A 86 -17.00 4.13 -0.53
C ARG A 86 -17.70 5.28 -1.26
N GLY A 87 -17.37 5.51 -2.53
CA GLY A 87 -17.92 6.62 -3.32
C GLY A 87 -17.41 8.00 -2.92
N HIS A 88 -16.28 8.10 -2.20
CA HIS A 88 -15.65 9.39 -1.89
C HIS A 88 -14.87 9.95 -3.08
N ILE A 89 -14.40 9.07 -3.96
CA ILE A 89 -13.84 9.42 -5.26
C ILE A 89 -14.59 8.66 -6.35
N ASP A 90 -14.69 9.25 -7.52
CA ASP A 90 -15.26 8.62 -8.70
C ASP A 90 -14.17 7.91 -9.53
N ILE A 91 -14.59 7.13 -10.53
CA ILE A 91 -13.69 6.41 -11.43
C ILE A 91 -12.70 7.39 -12.11
N PRO A 92 -13.13 8.53 -12.69
CA PRO A 92 -12.19 9.48 -13.28
C PRO A 92 -11.12 10.00 -12.32
N ARG A 93 -11.46 10.24 -11.04
CA ARG A 93 -10.47 10.65 -10.04
C ARG A 93 -9.55 9.50 -9.68
N TYR A 94 -10.09 8.31 -9.45
CA TYR A 94 -9.29 7.11 -9.17
C TYR A 94 -8.23 6.88 -10.26
N ASP A 95 -8.64 6.90 -11.53
CA ASP A 95 -7.76 6.69 -12.68
C ASP A 95 -6.65 7.75 -12.74
N ARG A 96 -6.97 9.02 -12.47
CA ARG A 96 -5.96 10.10 -12.43
C ARG A 96 -4.93 9.92 -11.32
N GLU A 97 -5.37 9.51 -10.12
CA GLU A 97 -4.46 9.27 -8.99
C GLU A 97 -3.56 8.04 -9.27
N CYS A 98 -4.09 6.97 -9.86
CA CYS A 98 -3.30 5.81 -10.27
C CYS A 98 -2.28 6.17 -11.37
N GLU A 99 -2.69 6.97 -12.37
CA GLU A 99 -1.78 7.43 -13.43
C GLU A 99 -0.67 8.33 -12.88
N LEU A 100 -0.97 9.19 -11.89
CA LEU A 100 0.04 10.00 -11.21
C LEU A 100 1.11 9.11 -10.54
N VAL A 101 0.70 8.03 -9.88
CA VAL A 101 1.64 7.06 -9.29
C VAL A 101 2.49 6.42 -10.39
N ARG A 102 1.87 5.86 -11.44
CA ARG A 102 2.60 5.23 -12.55
C ARG A 102 3.59 6.20 -13.21
N HIS A 103 3.20 7.46 -13.37
CA HIS A 103 4.07 8.51 -13.89
C HIS A 103 5.30 8.72 -13.01
N HIS A 104 5.12 8.85 -11.69
CA HIS A 104 6.23 9.00 -10.75
C HIS A 104 7.16 7.79 -10.72
N LEU A 105 6.61 6.57 -10.78
CA LEU A 105 7.41 5.34 -10.85
C LEU A 105 8.29 5.31 -12.09
N LYS A 106 7.72 5.60 -13.27
CA LYS A 106 8.45 5.66 -14.55
C LYS A 106 9.53 6.72 -14.57
N GLN A 107 9.28 7.87 -13.94
CA GLN A 107 10.24 8.97 -13.88
C GLN A 107 11.36 8.73 -12.85
N SER A 108 11.19 7.83 -11.90
CA SER A 108 12.16 7.62 -10.82
C SER A 108 13.53 7.15 -11.32
N GLY A 109 13.57 6.37 -12.41
CA GLY A 109 14.77 5.70 -12.90
C GLY A 109 15.31 4.59 -11.98
N GLN A 110 14.61 4.24 -10.89
CA GLN A 110 15.03 3.24 -9.92
C GLN A 110 14.48 1.87 -10.29
N GLU A 111 15.34 0.84 -10.31
CA GLU A 111 15.01 -0.49 -10.83
C GLU A 111 13.81 -1.12 -10.11
N HIS A 112 13.70 -1.02 -8.78
CA HIS A 112 12.59 -1.61 -8.03
C HIS A 112 11.26 -0.90 -8.27
N LEU A 113 11.28 0.42 -8.52
CA LEU A 113 10.06 1.19 -8.82
C LEU A 113 9.58 0.95 -10.25
N LEU A 114 10.50 0.78 -11.19
CA LEU A 114 10.18 0.36 -12.55
C LEU A 114 9.63 -1.08 -12.56
N ALA A 115 10.23 -1.98 -11.77
CA ALA A 115 9.72 -3.34 -11.61
C ALA A 115 8.31 -3.36 -10.97
N PHE A 116 8.07 -2.49 -9.98
CA PHE A 116 6.74 -2.32 -9.39
C PHE A 116 5.71 -1.88 -10.43
N GLU A 117 6.02 -0.87 -11.26
CA GLU A 117 5.10 -0.41 -12.29
C GLU A 117 4.80 -1.48 -13.34
N ALA A 118 5.82 -2.25 -13.74
CA ALA A 118 5.68 -3.34 -14.70
C ALA A 118 4.84 -4.51 -14.19
N ALA A 119 4.86 -4.77 -12.87
CA ALA A 119 4.07 -5.83 -12.24
C ALA A 119 2.61 -5.45 -11.99
N TRP A 120 2.25 -4.16 -12.10
CA TRP A 120 0.88 -3.69 -11.86
C TRP A 120 0.01 -3.99 -13.09
N GLU A 121 -1.05 -4.80 -12.90
CA GLU A 121 -1.98 -5.21 -13.94
C GLU A 121 -2.63 -4.03 -14.68
N PRO A 122 -2.80 -4.11 -16.01
CA PRO A 122 -3.57 -3.12 -16.77
C PRO A 122 -5.05 -3.12 -16.36
N GLY A 123 -5.59 -1.94 -16.01
CA GLY A 123 -7.00 -1.79 -15.62
C GLY A 123 -7.30 -2.11 -14.15
N ALA A 124 -6.28 -2.47 -13.37
CA ALA A 124 -6.32 -2.48 -11.92
C ALA A 124 -6.35 -1.08 -11.31
#